data_AF-A0A2P2LTM5-F1
#
_entry.id   AF-A0A2P2LTM5-F1
#
_cell.length_a   1.000
_cell.length_b   1.000
_cell.length_c   1.000
_cell.angle_alpha   90.00
_cell.angle_beta   90.00
_cell.angle_gamma   90.00
#
_symmetry.space_group_name_H-M   'P 1'
#
loop_
_entity.id
_entity.type
_entity.pdbx_description
1 polymer ?
#
loop_
_entity_poly.entity_id
_entity_poly.type
_entity_poly.pdbx_seq_one_letter_code
_entity_poly.pdbx_strand_id
1 'polypeptide(L)'
;MGMKQAIKNLDAFPRAEEHLLRKTQSGALVSVVGLVIMAALFLHELKYYLTTFTVHQMSVDLKRGETLPIHINMTFPSLPCDVLSVDAIDMSGKHEVDLDTNIWKLRLNSHGHIIGTEYLSDLVEKEHSAHNHGKE
;
A
#
# COMPACT_ATOMS: atom_id res chain seq x y z
N MET A 1 36.21 -3.48 -31.65
CA MET A 1 37.39 -2.58 -31.66
C MET A 1 37.25 -1.34 -30.74
N GLY A 2 36.33 -1.31 -29.75
CA GLY A 2 35.98 -0.05 -29.06
C GLY A 2 36.16 0.01 -27.53
N MET A 3 36.28 -1.11 -26.81
CA MET A 3 36.23 -1.06 -25.34
C MET A 3 37.58 -0.73 -24.69
N LYS A 4 38.70 -1.17 -25.29
CA LYS A 4 40.05 -0.86 -24.79
C LYS A 4 40.40 0.63 -24.89
N GLN A 5 39.89 1.32 -25.91
CA GLN A 5 40.12 2.75 -26.12
C GLN A 5 39.33 3.59 -25.11
N ALA A 6 38.08 3.19 -24.82
CA ALA A 6 37.23 3.87 -23.84
C ALA A 6 37.80 3.81 -22.42
N ILE A 7 38.34 2.66 -22.02
CA ILE A 7 38.98 2.50 -20.71
C ILE A 7 40.30 3.31 -20.63
N LYS A 8 41.02 3.44 -21.76
CA LYS A 8 42.26 4.25 -21.83
C LYS A 8 42.01 5.75 -21.66
N ASN A 9 40.81 6.24 -21.96
CA ASN A 9 40.42 7.65 -21.83
C ASN A 9 39.80 8.00 -20.47
N LEU A 10 39.52 7.01 -19.63
CA LEU A 10 38.96 7.20 -18.28
C LEU A 10 40.04 7.41 -17.20
N ASP A 11 41.31 7.29 -17.56
CA ASP A 11 42.44 7.51 -16.66
C ASP A 11 42.84 9.00 -16.71
N ALA A 12 42.52 9.74 -15.64
CA ALA A 12 42.78 11.17 -15.54
C ALA A 12 44.25 11.52 -15.25
N PHE A 13 45.10 10.51 -14.97
CA PHE A 13 46.50 10.72 -14.58
C PHE A 13 47.48 10.29 -15.67
N PRO A 14 48.56 11.06 -15.91
CA PRO A 14 49.61 10.67 -16.85
C PRO A 14 50.31 9.42 -16.35
N ARG A 15 50.38 8.40 -17.21
CA ARG A 15 51.00 7.12 -16.90
C ARG A 15 52.49 7.31 -16.66
N ALA A 16 52.99 6.90 -15.49
CA ALA A 16 54.41 7.01 -15.14
C ALA A 16 55.30 6.23 -16.11
N GLU A 17 56.51 6.76 -16.35
CA GLU A 17 57.46 6.18 -17.30
C GLU A 17 57.92 4.77 -16.91
N GLU A 18 58.02 3.88 -17.90
CA GLU A 18 58.20 2.44 -17.70
C GLU A 18 59.52 2.07 -17.01
N HIS A 19 60.52 2.96 -17.10
CA HIS A 19 61.85 2.78 -16.50
C HIS A 19 61.90 3.07 -14.99
N LEU A 20 60.89 3.76 -14.44
CA LEU A 20 60.73 3.99 -13.00
C LEU A 20 59.75 3.00 -12.34
N LEU A 21 59.08 2.17 -13.14
CA LEU A 21 57.97 1.33 -12.71
C LEU A 21 58.35 -0.15 -12.72
N ARG A 22 58.75 -0.67 -11.57
CA ARG A 22 59.03 -2.11 -11.38
C ARG A 22 57.72 -2.87 -11.19
N LYS A 23 57.23 -3.57 -12.22
CA LYS A 23 56.09 -4.49 -12.08
C LYS A 23 56.47 -5.68 -11.19
N THR A 24 55.85 -5.79 -10.03
CA THR A 24 56.00 -6.93 -9.13
C THR A 24 54.74 -7.79 -9.17
N GLN A 25 54.91 -9.12 -9.24
CA GLN A 25 53.78 -10.07 -9.26
C GLN A 25 52.98 -10.01 -7.94
N SER A 26 53.67 -9.78 -6.82
CA SER A 26 53.06 -9.59 -5.51
C SER A 26 52.23 -8.30 -5.44
N GLY A 27 52.69 -7.19 -6.04
CA GLY A 27 51.94 -5.94 -6.09
C GLY A 27 50.64 -6.07 -6.90
N ALA A 28 50.69 -6.81 -8.01
CA ALA A 28 49.50 -7.11 -8.80
C ALA A 28 48.46 -7.93 -8.00
N LEU A 29 48.91 -8.95 -7.28
CA LEU A 29 48.03 -9.76 -6.41
C LEU A 29 47.37 -8.91 -5.32
N VAL A 30 48.14 -8.08 -4.63
CA VAL A 30 47.62 -7.18 -3.58
C VAL A 30 46.61 -6.18 -4.15
N SER A 31 46.87 -5.62 -5.33
CA SER A 31 45.92 -4.73 -6.03
C SER A 31 44.60 -5.43 -6.37
N VAL A 32 44.65 -6.66 -6.88
CA VAL A 32 43.44 -7.43 -7.22
C VAL A 32 42.63 -7.73 -5.95
N VAL A 33 43.29 -8.18 -4.89
CA VAL A 33 42.61 -8.46 -3.60
C VAL A 33 42.01 -7.18 -3.03
N GLY A 34 42.73 -6.06 -3.07
CA GLY A 34 42.22 -4.76 -2.61
C GLY A 34 41.00 -4.30 -3.38
N LEU A 35 41.01 -4.43 -4.71
CA LEU A 35 39.87 -4.06 -5.57
C LEU A 35 38.65 -4.94 -5.28
N VAL A 36 38.84 -6.24 -5.06
CA VAL A 36 37.76 -7.17 -4.68
C VAL A 36 37.14 -6.75 -3.35
N ILE A 37 37.95 -6.43 -2.34
CA ILE A 37 37.45 -5.98 -1.03
C ILE A 37 36.69 -4.66 -1.17
N MET A 38 37.25 -3.68 -1.90
CA MET A 38 36.58 -2.39 -2.13
C MET A 38 35.23 -2.58 -2.82
N ALA A 39 35.16 -3.42 -3.86
CA ALA A 39 33.91 -3.70 -4.57
C ALA A 39 32.88 -4.41 -3.68
N ALA A 40 33.32 -5.39 -2.87
CA ALA A 40 32.44 -6.10 -1.94
C ALA A 40 31.83 -5.17 -0.88
N LEU A 41 32.65 -4.30 -0.28
CA LEU A 41 32.20 -3.31 0.69
C LEU A 41 31.21 -2.32 0.05
N PHE A 42 31.51 -1.83 -1.16
CA PHE A 42 30.61 -0.92 -1.87
C PHE A 42 29.24 -1.55 -2.14
N LEU A 43 29.20 -2.81 -2.61
CA LEU A 43 27.94 -3.52 -2.84
C LEU A 43 27.14 -3.76 -1.55
N HIS A 44 27.84 -4.05 -0.45
CA HIS A 44 27.21 -4.24 0.85
C HIS A 44 26.54 -2.95 1.36
N GLU A 45 27.29 -1.84 1.36
CA GLU A 45 26.77 -0.54 1.78
C GLU A 45 25.64 -0.05 0.88
N LEU A 46 25.77 -0.23 -0.43
CA LEU A 46 24.70 0.12 -1.38
C LEU A 46 23.42 -0.66 -1.09
N LYS A 47 23.54 -1.97 -0.84
CA LYS A 47 22.39 -2.81 -0.48
C LYS A 47 21.76 -2.36 0.83
N TYR A 48 22.58 -2.06 1.84
CA TYR A 48 22.10 -1.57 3.13
C TYR A 48 21.37 -0.23 2.98
N TYR A 49 21.92 0.69 2.20
CA TYR A 49 21.31 1.99 1.90
C TYR A 49 19.95 1.87 1.18
N LEU A 50 19.85 0.95 0.22
CA LEU A 50 18.61 0.69 -0.52
C LEU A 50 17.59 -0.12 0.30
N THR A 51 17.99 -0.70 1.43
CA THR A 51 17.08 -1.45 2.29
C THR A 51 16.29 -0.47 3.15
N THR A 52 15.00 -0.34 2.85
CA THR A 52 14.09 0.51 3.62
C THR A 52 13.69 -0.18 4.93
N PHE A 53 13.95 0.45 6.06
CA PHE A 53 13.43 0.03 7.37
C PHE A 53 12.17 0.83 7.70
N THR A 54 11.06 0.14 7.90
CA THR A 54 9.80 0.76 8.34
C THR A 54 9.85 0.98 9.86
N VAL A 55 9.86 2.24 10.28
CA VAL A 55 9.72 2.61 11.71
C VAL A 55 8.30 3.06 11.97
N HIS A 56 7.60 2.38 12.87
CA HIS A 56 6.29 2.80 13.32
C HIS A 56 6.45 3.92 14.35
N GLN A 57 5.93 5.11 14.05
CA GLN A 57 5.87 6.23 14.98
C GLN A 57 4.42 6.44 15.43
N MET A 58 4.21 6.62 16.74
CA MET A 58 2.92 6.99 17.30
C MET A 58 2.86 8.50 17.46
N SER A 59 1.96 9.15 16.74
CA SER A 59 1.67 10.59 16.88
C SER A 59 0.28 10.78 17.50
N VAL A 60 0.11 11.84 18.29
CA VAL A 60 -1.21 12.22 18.81
C VAL A 60 -2.04 12.76 17.64
N ASP A 61 -3.22 12.19 17.44
CA ASP A 61 -4.20 12.74 16.52
C ASP A 61 -4.83 14.01 17.12
N LEU A 62 -4.57 15.15 16.49
CA LEU A 62 -5.09 16.45 16.89
C LEU A 62 -6.49 16.72 16.29
N LYS A 63 -6.92 15.91 15.33
CA LYS A 63 -8.25 15.99 14.70
C LYS A 63 -9.23 15.10 15.43
N ARG A 64 -9.49 15.42 16.71
CA ARG A 64 -10.59 14.78 17.44
C ARG A 64 -11.94 15.17 16.82
N GLY A 65 -12.72 14.17 16.41
CA GLY A 65 -14.14 14.35 16.06
C GLY A 65 -14.47 14.30 14.57
N GLU A 66 -13.55 13.92 13.68
CA GLU A 66 -13.89 13.59 12.29
C GLU A 66 -14.53 12.19 12.21
N THR A 67 -15.60 12.05 11.43
CA THR A 67 -16.22 10.76 11.14
C THR A 67 -15.29 9.94 10.24
N LEU A 68 -14.96 8.70 10.64
CA LEU A 68 -14.16 7.80 9.81
C LEU A 68 -15.03 7.24 8.67
N PRO A 69 -14.71 7.53 7.39
CA PRO A 69 -15.45 6.94 6.27
C PRO A 69 -15.12 5.44 6.16
N ILE A 70 -16.11 4.60 6.39
CA ILE A 70 -16.00 3.14 6.31
C ILE A 70 -16.62 2.67 4.99
N HIS A 71 -15.83 2.02 4.14
CA HIS A 71 -16.30 1.42 2.89
C HIS A 71 -16.27 -0.10 3.03
N ILE A 72 -17.43 -0.75 2.96
CA ILE A 72 -17.56 -2.21 3.11
C ILE A 72 -18.25 -2.78 1.88
N ASN A 73 -17.69 -3.86 1.34
CA ASN A 73 -18.32 -4.70 0.32
C ASN A 73 -18.23 -6.15 0.78
N MET A 74 -19.38 -6.74 1.15
CA MET A 74 -19.48 -8.09 1.67
C MET A 74 -20.65 -8.82 1.01
N THR A 75 -20.47 -10.10 0.70
CA THR A 75 -21.46 -10.97 0.06
C THR A 75 -21.80 -12.14 0.96
N PHE A 76 -23.10 -12.41 1.14
CA PHE A 76 -23.59 -13.54 1.92
C PHE A 76 -24.29 -14.55 1.00
N PRO A 77 -23.69 -15.74 0.75
CA PRO A 77 -24.22 -16.69 -0.23
C PRO A 77 -25.48 -17.43 0.23
N SER A 78 -25.71 -17.54 1.54
CA SER A 78 -26.78 -18.36 2.13
C SER A 78 -27.75 -17.56 3.00
N LEU A 79 -27.72 -16.23 2.94
CA LEU A 79 -28.60 -15.34 3.69
C LEU A 79 -29.40 -14.44 2.75
N PRO A 80 -30.74 -14.35 2.90
CA PRO A 80 -31.53 -13.41 2.12
C PRO A 80 -31.26 -11.96 2.56
N CYS A 81 -31.34 -11.01 1.62
CA CYS A 81 -31.10 -9.60 1.91
C CYS A 81 -32.10 -8.99 2.90
N ASP A 82 -33.33 -9.51 2.94
CA ASP A 82 -34.43 -8.96 3.75
C ASP A 82 -34.23 -9.12 5.26
N VAL A 83 -33.40 -10.09 5.68
CA VAL A 83 -33.10 -10.34 7.11
C VAL A 83 -31.76 -9.76 7.54
N LEU A 84 -31.07 -9.07 6.62
CA LEU A 84 -29.75 -8.51 6.88
C LEU A 84 -29.88 -7.09 7.46
N SER A 85 -29.41 -6.91 8.69
CA SER A 85 -29.20 -5.61 9.34
C SER A 85 -27.71 -5.35 9.54
N VAL A 86 -27.33 -4.08 9.60
CA VAL A 86 -25.94 -3.65 9.84
C VAL A 86 -25.93 -2.69 11.02
N ASP A 87 -25.19 -3.07 12.06
CA ASP A 87 -25.04 -2.26 13.28
C ASP A 87 -23.59 -1.79 13.41
N ALA A 88 -23.40 -0.53 13.80
CA ALA A 88 -22.09 0.05 14.07
C ALA A 88 -21.98 0.44 15.55
N ILE A 89 -20.91 -0.02 16.20
CA ILE A 89 -20.61 0.27 17.61
C ILE A 89 -19.21 0.89 17.67
N ASP A 90 -19.14 2.13 18.15
CA ASP A 90 -17.87 2.81 18.45
C ASP A 90 -17.47 2.60 19.91
N MET A 91 -16.16 2.64 20.19
CA MET A 91 -15.60 2.58 21.56
C MET A 91 -16.10 3.71 22.46
N SER A 92 -16.57 4.80 21.86
CA SER A 92 -17.23 5.92 22.54
C SER A 92 -18.61 5.56 23.11
N GLY A 93 -19.12 4.35 22.87
CA GLY A 93 -20.47 3.93 23.26
C GLY A 93 -21.56 4.51 22.37
N LYS A 94 -21.22 4.99 21.17
CA LYS A 94 -22.19 5.36 20.15
C LYS A 94 -22.64 4.08 19.44
N HIS A 95 -23.91 3.76 19.59
CA HIS A 95 -24.56 2.65 18.89
C HIS A 95 -25.46 3.24 17.81
N GLU A 96 -25.07 3.05 16.56
CA GLU A 96 -25.98 3.24 15.43
C GLU A 96 -26.47 1.84 15.04
N VAL A 97 -27.75 1.58 15.30
CA VAL A 97 -28.43 0.33 14.99
C VAL A 97 -29.15 0.52 13.66
N ASP A 98 -29.08 -0.49 12.80
CA ASP A 98 -29.70 -0.47 11.46
C ASP A 98 -29.28 0.76 10.62
N LEU A 99 -27.99 0.82 10.25
CA LEU A 99 -27.48 1.90 9.39
C LEU A 99 -28.07 1.75 7.99
N ASP A 100 -29.18 2.43 7.71
CA ASP A 100 -29.77 2.45 6.37
C ASP A 100 -29.26 3.59 5.49
N THR A 101 -28.63 4.62 6.08
CA THR A 101 -28.08 5.74 5.30
C THR A 101 -26.79 5.33 4.57
N ASN A 102 -26.84 5.27 3.23
CA ASN A 102 -25.72 4.89 2.34
C ASN A 102 -25.33 3.40 2.31
N ILE A 103 -26.21 2.48 2.73
CA ILE A 103 -26.01 1.04 2.53
C ILE A 103 -26.92 0.53 1.40
N TRP A 104 -26.33 -0.14 0.42
CA TRP A 104 -27.06 -0.75 -0.69
C TRP A 104 -27.10 -2.27 -0.54
N LYS A 105 -28.30 -2.82 -0.35
CA LYS A 105 -28.53 -4.27 -0.30
C LYS A 105 -28.86 -4.78 -1.72
N LEU A 106 -27.99 -5.63 -2.26
CA LEU A 106 -28.10 -6.18 -3.61
C LEU A 106 -28.32 -7.69 -3.54
N ARG A 107 -29.38 -8.18 -4.18
CA ARG A 107 -29.67 -9.63 -4.24
C ARG A 107 -28.80 -10.30 -5.30
N LEU A 108 -28.11 -11.37 -4.90
CA LEU A 108 -27.20 -12.14 -5.75
C LEU A 108 -27.74 -13.56 -6.00
N ASN A 109 -27.41 -14.13 -7.16
CA ASN A 109 -27.64 -15.53 -7.50
C ASN A 109 -26.50 -16.39 -6.94
N SER A 110 -26.67 -17.72 -6.92
CA SER A 110 -25.64 -18.71 -6.55
C SER A 110 -24.33 -18.57 -7.36
N HIS A 111 -24.37 -17.90 -8.51
CA HIS A 111 -23.23 -17.64 -9.38
C HIS A 111 -22.61 -16.25 -9.16
N GLY A 112 -23.04 -15.49 -8.14
CA GLY A 112 -22.55 -14.14 -7.83
C GLY A 112 -23.08 -13.04 -8.76
N HIS A 113 -24.08 -13.33 -9.59
CA HIS A 113 -24.72 -12.33 -10.46
C HIS A 113 -25.86 -11.61 -9.74
N ILE A 114 -25.97 -10.30 -9.94
CA ILE A 114 -27.05 -9.48 -9.38
C ILE A 114 -28.38 -9.84 -10.06
N ILE A 115 -29.40 -10.19 -9.27
CA ILE A 115 -30.70 -10.66 -9.74
C ILE A 115 -31.88 -9.79 -9.28
N GLY A 116 -31.63 -8.53 -8.90
CA GLY A 116 -32.66 -7.56 -8.55
C GLY A 116 -32.29 -6.15 -9.02
N THR A 117 -33.29 -5.39 -9.50
CA THR A 117 -33.13 -4.02 -10.01
C THR A 117 -33.56 -2.94 -9.02
N GLU A 118 -34.04 -3.32 -7.83
CA GLU A 118 -34.38 -2.39 -6.75
C GLU A 118 -33.26 -2.40 -5.71
N TYR A 119 -32.63 -1.24 -5.54
CA TYR A 119 -31.87 -0.96 -4.33
C TYR A 119 -32.88 -1.02 -3.17
N LEU A 120 -32.72 -2.01 -2.30
CA LEU A 120 -33.61 -2.23 -1.15
C LEU A 120 -33.30 -1.23 -0.02
N SER A 121 -33.25 0.05 -0.38
CA SER A 121 -33.06 1.20 0.50
C SER A 121 -34.27 2.15 0.45
N ASP A 122 -35.07 2.12 -0.62
CA ASP A 122 -36.21 3.05 -0.81
C ASP A 122 -37.56 2.55 -0.27
N LEU A 123 -37.65 1.32 0.26
CA LEU A 123 -38.93 0.74 0.67
C LEU A 123 -39.44 1.19 2.06
N VAL A 124 -38.68 1.97 2.82
CA VAL A 124 -39.08 2.39 4.19
C VAL A 124 -39.45 3.88 4.30
N GLU A 125 -38.99 4.75 3.39
CA GLU A 125 -39.40 6.17 3.38
C GLU A 125 -40.94 6.34 3.23
N LYS A 126 -41.62 5.34 2.66
CA LYS A 126 -43.08 5.36 2.44
C LYS A 126 -43.92 5.12 3.69
N GLU A 127 -43.38 4.54 4.76
CA GLU A 127 -44.16 4.22 5.97
C GLU A 127 -44.37 5.48 6.84
N HIS A 128 -43.44 6.45 6.83
CA HIS A 128 -43.53 7.62 7.70
C HIS A 128 -44.43 8.77 7.19
N SER A 129 -44.89 8.74 5.93
CA SER A 129 -45.72 9.81 5.37
C SER A 129 -47.24 9.60 5.53
N ALA A 130 -47.70 8.48 6.09
CA ALA A 130 -49.13 8.13 6.16
C ALA A 130 -49.86 8.51 7.46
N HIS A 131 -49.30 9.41 8.28
CA HIS A 131 -49.95 9.90 9.50
C HIS A 131 -50.18 11.42 9.49
N ASN A 132 -50.88 11.93 8.47
CA ASN A 132 -51.60 13.21 8.60
C ASN A 132 -53.08 12.91 8.86
N HIS A 133 -53.43 12.84 10.15
CA HIS A 133 -54.81 12.83 10.58
C HIS A 133 -55.38 14.23 10.35
N GLY A 134 -56.21 14.36 9.32
CA GLY A 134 -57.19 15.44 9.25
C GLY A 134 -58.12 15.35 10.47
N LYS A 135 -58.29 16.46 11.16
CA LYS A 135 -59.49 16.76 11.95
C LYS A 135 -59.87 18.21 11.69
N GLU A 136 -61.19 18.36 11.55
CA GLU A 136 -62.01 19.53 11.27
C GLU A 136 -61.77 20.71 12.23
#